data_AF-A7T6W3-F1
#
_entry.id   AF-A7T6W3-F1
#
_cell.length_a   1.000
_cell.length_b   1.000
_cell.length_c   1.000
_cell.angle_alpha   90.00
_cell.angle_beta   90.00
_cell.angle_gamma   90.00
#
_symmetry.space_group_name_H-M   'P 1'
#
loop_
_entity.id
_entity.type
_entity.pdbx_description
1 polymer ?
#
loop_
_entity_poly.entity_id
_entity_poly.type
_entity_poly.pdbx_seq_one_letter_code
_entity_poly.pdbx_strand_id
1 'polypeptide(L)'
;MVATAVHQMSVAVQEVARNAQATASNAADANKEARQGSELVQSNLTSIQGLSASVEKAGEVIDTLHSQSDEISKVLGVIQSIAEQTNLLALNAAIEAARAGEAGRGFAVVADEVRSLASNTQKATESIRSMIDALQGGARSAVSAMQLSREQAQNSVSHAREAGEVLNHIALAIEGIADGNVQISAATEEQTAVANEISENISSLNDSIGEVVNGAEQSSIASRDLAQLATGLQQQIQRFRA
;
A
#
# COMPACT_ATOMS: atom_id res chain seq x y z
N MET A 1 -31.82 -45.39 -7.07
CA MET A 1 -30.54 -44.77 -7.48
C MET A 1 -30.75 -43.37 -8.07
N VAL A 2 -31.63 -43.19 -9.06
CA VAL A 2 -31.84 -41.86 -9.68
C VAL A 2 -32.37 -40.82 -8.69
N ALA A 3 -33.38 -41.14 -7.87
CA ALA A 3 -33.87 -40.22 -6.82
C ALA A 3 -32.78 -39.79 -5.83
N THR A 4 -31.89 -40.72 -5.46
CA THR A 4 -30.76 -40.45 -4.55
C THR A 4 -29.73 -39.53 -5.21
N ALA A 5 -29.45 -39.72 -6.50
CA ALA A 5 -28.55 -38.86 -7.27
C ALA A 5 -29.11 -37.43 -7.42
N VAL A 6 -30.42 -37.28 -7.64
CA VAL A 6 -31.10 -35.98 -7.71
C VAL A 6 -31.06 -35.27 -6.36
N HIS A 7 -31.27 -36.00 -5.27
CA HIS A 7 -31.13 -35.44 -3.92
C HIS A 7 -29.69 -34.97 -3.64
N GLN A 8 -28.68 -35.78 -3.99
CA GLN A 8 -27.28 -35.38 -3.85
C GLN A 8 -26.93 -34.16 -4.72
N MET A 9 -27.48 -34.07 -5.93
CA MET A 9 -27.33 -32.90 -6.80
C MET A 9 -27.92 -31.64 -6.17
N SER A 10 -29.14 -31.72 -5.60
CA SER A 10 -29.77 -30.60 -4.89
C SER A 10 -28.92 -30.09 -3.72
N VAL A 11 -28.35 -31.00 -2.91
CA VAL A 11 -27.45 -30.64 -1.80
C VAL A 11 -26.20 -29.95 -2.32
N ALA A 12 -25.58 -30.47 -3.37
CA ALA A 12 -24.38 -29.87 -3.98
C ALA A 12 -24.66 -28.47 -4.54
N VAL A 13 -25.79 -28.27 -5.23
CA VAL A 13 -26.20 -26.97 -5.76
C VAL A 13 -26.41 -25.94 -4.63
N GLN A 14 -27.04 -26.33 -3.53
CA GLN A 14 -27.18 -25.45 -2.35
C GLN A 14 -25.83 -25.09 -1.72
N GLU A 15 -24.86 -26.01 -1.72
CA GLU A 15 -23.51 -25.74 -1.25
C GLU A 15 -22.78 -24.75 -2.15
N VAL A 16 -22.89 -24.89 -3.47
CA VAL A 16 -22.35 -23.94 -4.45
C VAL A 16 -22.97 -22.55 -4.26
N ALA A 17 -24.30 -22.46 -4.08
CA ALA A 17 -24.98 -21.19 -3.82
C ALA A 17 -24.49 -20.51 -2.53
N ARG A 18 -24.34 -21.28 -1.44
CA ARG A 18 -23.77 -20.77 -0.18
C ARG A 18 -22.33 -20.26 -0.36
N ASN A 19 -21.50 -20.99 -1.10
CA ASN A 19 -20.12 -20.60 -1.38
C ASN A 19 -20.05 -19.34 -2.26
N ALA A 20 -20.93 -19.20 -3.25
CA ALA A 20 -21.03 -18.00 -4.08
C ALA A 20 -21.42 -16.78 -3.23
N GLN A 21 -22.40 -16.91 -2.34
CA GLN A 21 -22.82 -15.85 -1.42
C GLN A 21 -21.68 -15.43 -0.47
N ALA A 22 -20.98 -16.40 0.13
CA ALA A 22 -19.84 -16.14 1.01
C ALA A 22 -18.70 -15.45 0.27
N THR A 23 -18.39 -15.91 -0.94
CA THR A 23 -17.35 -15.31 -1.78
C THR A 23 -17.71 -13.89 -2.21
N ALA A 24 -19.00 -13.59 -2.47
CA ALA A 24 -19.46 -12.24 -2.78
C ALA A 24 -19.30 -11.29 -1.58
N SER A 25 -19.58 -11.77 -0.37
CA SER A 25 -19.32 -11.01 0.86
C SER A 25 -17.83 -10.71 1.02
N ASN A 26 -16.97 -11.72 0.87
CA ASN A 26 -15.52 -11.55 0.98
C ASN A 26 -14.98 -10.60 -0.10
N ALA A 27 -15.53 -10.65 -1.31
CA ALA A 27 -15.21 -9.70 -2.38
C ALA A 27 -15.62 -8.27 -1.99
N ALA A 28 -16.81 -8.08 -1.43
CA ALA A 28 -17.24 -6.75 -0.97
C ALA A 28 -16.31 -6.17 0.12
N ASP A 29 -15.89 -6.99 1.07
CA ASP A 29 -14.93 -6.59 2.12
C ASP A 29 -13.56 -6.27 1.54
N ALA A 30 -13.04 -7.11 0.63
CA ALA A 30 -11.77 -6.87 -0.03
C ALA A 30 -11.78 -5.59 -0.90
N ASN A 31 -12.91 -5.28 -1.55
CA ASN A 31 -13.07 -4.04 -2.31
C ASN A 31 -13.03 -2.81 -1.40
N LYS A 32 -13.66 -2.91 -0.22
CA LYS A 32 -13.59 -1.86 0.80
C LYS A 32 -12.16 -1.64 1.28
N GLU A 33 -11.42 -2.71 1.57
CA GLU A 33 -10.01 -2.61 1.97
C GLU A 33 -9.14 -2.00 0.86
N ALA A 34 -9.34 -2.40 -0.41
CA ALA A 34 -8.62 -1.81 -1.54
C ALA A 34 -8.87 -0.31 -1.68
N ARG A 35 -10.13 0.13 -1.52
CA ARG A 35 -10.50 1.55 -1.53
C ARG A 35 -9.87 2.33 -0.38
N GLN A 36 -9.92 1.79 0.83
CA GLN A 36 -9.24 2.38 1.99
C GLN A 36 -7.72 2.46 1.79
N GLY A 37 -7.11 1.44 1.19
CA GLY A 37 -5.71 1.46 0.79
C GLY A 37 -5.42 2.60 -0.20
N SER A 38 -6.29 2.80 -1.19
CA SER A 38 -6.14 3.89 -2.17
C SER A 38 -6.23 5.27 -1.51
N GLU A 39 -7.13 5.45 -0.54
CA GLU A 39 -7.24 6.68 0.24
C GLU A 39 -5.97 6.95 1.07
N LEU A 40 -5.42 5.91 1.71
CA LEU A 40 -4.16 6.01 2.46
C LEU A 40 -2.98 6.39 1.56
N VAL A 41 -2.90 5.79 0.36
CA VAL A 41 -1.89 6.16 -0.64
C VAL A 41 -2.03 7.62 -1.05
N GLN A 42 -3.25 8.11 -1.28
CA GLN A 42 -3.50 9.50 -1.64
C GLN A 42 -3.15 10.48 -0.51
N SER A 43 -3.43 10.10 0.74
CA SER A 43 -3.01 10.84 1.92
C SER A 43 -1.49 10.91 2.01
N ASN A 44 -0.80 9.78 1.81
CA ASN A 44 0.66 9.71 1.81
C ASN A 44 1.28 10.57 0.71
N LEU A 45 0.71 10.59 -0.49
CA LEU A 45 1.13 11.49 -1.57
C LEU A 45 1.08 12.97 -1.15
N THR A 46 0.02 13.37 -0.46
CA THR A 46 -0.14 14.73 0.06
C THR A 46 0.91 15.03 1.13
N SER A 47 1.17 14.09 2.04
CA SER A 47 2.21 14.23 3.07
C SER A 47 3.61 14.37 2.47
N ILE A 48 3.95 13.56 1.45
CA ILE A 48 5.25 13.63 0.78
C ILE A 48 5.44 14.95 0.03
N GLN A 49 4.37 15.48 -0.60
CA GLN A 49 4.41 16.81 -1.23
C GLN A 49 4.68 17.90 -0.19
N GLY A 50 4.00 17.84 0.97
CA GLY A 50 4.27 18.76 2.08
C GLY A 50 5.70 18.64 2.62
N LEU A 51 6.24 17.42 2.71
CA LEU A 51 7.63 17.18 3.09
C LEU A 51 8.59 17.81 2.08
N SER A 52 8.36 17.63 0.78
CA SER A 52 9.20 18.22 -0.27
C SER A 52 9.23 19.75 -0.17
N ALA A 53 8.08 20.40 0.04
CA ALA A 53 8.01 21.85 0.24
C ALA A 53 8.77 22.30 1.51
N SER A 54 8.67 21.52 2.59
CA SER A 54 9.38 21.80 3.84
C SER A 54 10.90 21.69 3.68
N VAL A 55 11.37 20.69 2.94
CA VAL A 55 12.80 20.50 2.61
C VAL A 55 13.31 21.66 1.75
N GLU A 56 12.54 22.10 0.75
CA GLU A 56 12.88 23.24 -0.09
C GLU A 56 13.01 24.53 0.74
N LYS A 57 12.05 24.77 1.64
CA LYS A 57 12.10 25.92 2.56
C LYS A 57 13.30 25.87 3.48
N ALA A 58 13.64 24.69 4.00
CA ALA A 58 14.82 24.51 4.83
C ALA A 58 16.11 24.77 4.03
N GLY A 59 16.15 24.40 2.75
CA GLY A 59 17.23 24.73 1.83
C GLY A 59 17.47 26.23 1.69
N GLU A 60 16.41 27.02 1.49
CA GLU A 60 16.50 28.49 1.41
C GLU A 60 17.10 29.13 2.67
N VAL A 61 16.72 28.61 3.85
CA VAL A 61 17.23 29.10 5.14
C VAL A 61 18.72 28.82 5.28
N ILE A 62 19.16 27.62 4.87
CA ILE A 62 20.58 27.26 4.95
C ILE A 62 21.41 28.02 3.91
N ASP A 63 20.87 28.30 2.73
CA ASP A 63 21.54 29.11 1.72
C ASP A 63 21.71 30.56 2.21
N THR A 64 20.69 31.10 2.89
CA THR A 64 20.79 32.40 3.57
C THR A 64 21.87 32.39 4.64
N LEU A 65 21.94 31.34 5.47
CA LEU A 65 22.98 31.18 6.49
C LEU A 65 24.38 31.11 5.87
N HIS A 66 24.52 30.43 4.73
CA HIS A 66 25.76 30.35 3.98
C HIS A 66 26.21 31.74 3.50
N SER A 67 25.30 32.52 2.90
CA SER A 67 25.58 33.89 2.45
C SER A 67 25.99 34.81 3.61
N GLN A 68 25.27 34.75 4.74
CA GLN A 68 25.60 35.55 5.93
C GLN A 68 26.98 35.19 6.50
N SER A 69 27.33 33.90 6.47
CA SER A 69 28.64 33.42 6.91
C SER A 69 29.77 33.93 6.00
N ASP A 70 29.53 34.01 4.70
CA ASP A 70 30.48 34.59 3.74
C ASP A 70 30.71 36.09 3.99
N GLU A 71 29.67 36.85 4.32
CA GLU A 71 29.80 38.25 4.74
C GLU A 71 30.62 38.39 6.03
N ILE A 72 30.37 37.55 7.04
CA ILE A 72 31.16 37.55 8.27
C ILE A 72 32.64 37.26 7.98
N SER A 73 32.94 36.29 7.11
CA SER A 73 34.31 35.98 6.69
C SER A 73 35.02 37.17 6.04
N LYS A 74 34.31 37.97 5.22
CA LYS A 74 34.85 39.21 4.64
C LYS A 74 35.16 40.25 5.73
N VAL A 75 34.25 40.45 6.68
CA VAL A 75 34.45 41.38 7.81
C VAL A 75 35.65 40.96 8.66
N LEU A 76 35.78 39.67 8.97
CA LEU A 76 36.94 39.14 9.71
C LEU A 76 38.26 39.40 8.99
N GLY A 77 38.27 39.31 7.64
CA GLY A 77 39.44 39.69 6.84
C GLY A 77 39.85 41.14 7.02
N VAL A 78 38.87 42.06 7.09
CA VAL A 78 39.14 43.49 7.36
C VAL A 78 39.68 43.69 8.77
N ILE A 79 39.08 43.05 9.80
CA ILE A 79 39.53 43.17 11.19
C ILE A 79 40.97 42.65 11.34
N GLN A 80 41.29 41.53 10.69
CA GLN A 80 42.64 40.97 10.72
C GLN A 80 43.66 41.93 10.09
N SER A 81 43.32 42.56 8.96
CA SER A 81 44.15 43.59 8.33
C SER A 81 44.33 44.82 9.23
N ILE A 82 43.28 45.28 9.91
CA ILE A 82 43.36 46.40 10.88
C ILE A 82 44.28 46.02 12.05
N ALA A 83 44.17 44.79 12.57
CA ALA A 83 45.01 44.33 13.67
C ALA A 83 46.48 44.21 13.26
N GLU A 84 46.79 43.74 12.05
CA GLU A 84 48.15 43.78 11.48
C GLU A 84 48.70 45.20 11.35
N GLN A 85 47.91 46.13 10.81
CA GLN A 85 48.30 47.53 10.69
C GLN A 85 48.53 48.17 12.06
N THR A 86 47.67 47.88 13.04
CA THR A 86 47.79 48.37 14.42
C THR A 86 49.05 47.82 15.08
N ASN A 87 49.35 46.54 14.86
CA ASN A 87 50.58 45.90 15.36
C ASN A 87 51.84 46.54 14.76
N LEU A 88 51.84 46.85 13.46
CA LEU A 88 52.93 47.56 12.79
C LEU A 88 53.09 49.01 13.27
N LEU A 89 51.98 49.73 13.47
CA LEU A 89 51.97 51.09 14.03
C LEU A 89 52.53 51.11 15.46
N ALA A 90 52.11 50.17 16.29
CA ALA A 90 52.59 50.01 17.66
C ALA A 90 54.10 49.70 17.70
N LEU A 91 54.57 48.84 16.79
CA LEU A 91 55.99 48.54 16.65
C LEU A 91 56.81 49.80 16.30
N ASN A 92 56.34 50.59 15.32
CA ASN A 92 57.01 51.83 14.95
C ASN A 92 57.02 52.84 16.12
N ALA A 93 55.93 52.93 16.88
CA ALA A 93 55.85 53.79 18.07
C ALA A 93 56.81 53.32 19.17
N ALA A 94 56.94 52.01 19.40
CA ALA A 94 57.89 51.45 20.37
C ALA A 94 59.35 51.75 19.97
N ILE A 95 59.67 51.66 18.68
CA ILE A 95 61.00 52.02 18.14
C ILE A 95 61.30 53.50 18.38
N GLU A 96 60.37 54.40 18.07
CA GLU A 96 60.58 55.84 18.25
C GLU A 96 60.63 56.24 19.74
N ALA A 97 59.84 55.58 20.59
CA ALA A 97 59.90 55.75 22.04
C ALA A 97 61.26 55.32 22.62
N ALA A 98 61.83 54.21 22.15
CA ALA A 98 63.18 53.80 22.52
C ALA A 98 64.24 54.81 22.06
N ARG A 99 64.03 55.44 20.91
CA ARG A 99 64.92 56.46 20.35
C ARG A 99 64.93 57.77 21.17
N ALA A 100 63.80 58.11 21.80
CA ALA A 100 63.68 59.27 22.69
C ALA A 100 64.25 59.04 24.11
N GLY A 101 64.76 57.84 24.43
CA GLY A 101 65.39 57.53 25.71
C GLY A 101 64.44 57.66 26.91
N GLU A 102 64.90 58.27 28.00
CA GLU A 102 64.11 58.44 29.23
C GLU A 102 62.80 59.24 29.01
N ALA A 103 62.77 60.18 28.05
CA ALA A 103 61.56 60.95 27.73
C ALA A 103 60.47 60.12 27.02
N GLY A 104 60.84 59.02 26.36
CA GLY A 104 59.93 58.13 25.63
C GLY A 104 59.39 56.97 26.47
N ARG A 105 59.83 56.83 27.73
CA ARG A 105 59.57 55.64 28.54
C ARG A 105 58.08 55.35 28.78
N GLY A 106 57.26 56.39 28.98
CA GLY A 106 55.81 56.25 29.09
C GLY A 106 55.13 55.84 27.78
N PHE A 107 55.63 56.35 26.64
CA PHE A 107 55.13 55.97 25.30
C PHE A 107 55.50 54.53 24.94
N ALA A 108 56.67 54.04 25.35
CA ALA A 108 57.08 52.66 25.13
C ALA A 108 56.12 51.65 25.77
N VAL A 109 55.69 51.90 27.01
CA VAL A 109 54.72 51.05 27.71
C VAL A 109 53.37 51.01 26.99
N VAL A 110 52.88 52.17 26.54
CA VAL A 110 51.63 52.25 25.77
C VAL A 110 51.76 51.51 24.44
N ALA A 111 52.89 51.66 23.74
CA ALA A 111 53.13 50.97 22.47
C ALA A 111 53.14 49.44 22.62
N ASP A 112 53.77 48.92 23.68
CA ASP A 112 53.76 47.47 23.97
C ASP A 112 52.36 46.95 24.32
N GLU A 113 51.56 47.72 25.06
CA GLU A 113 50.18 47.36 25.38
C GLU A 113 49.30 47.32 24.12
N VAL A 114 49.42 48.32 23.25
CA VAL A 114 48.71 48.34 21.95
C VAL A 114 49.14 47.16 21.07
N ARG A 115 50.43 46.80 21.08
CA ARG A 115 50.95 45.64 20.35
C ARG A 115 50.36 44.32 20.88
N SER A 116 50.31 44.17 22.19
CA SER A 116 49.67 43.02 22.86
C SER A 116 48.19 42.91 22.47
N LEU A 117 47.47 44.03 22.50
CA LEU A 117 46.05 44.09 22.13
C LEU A 117 45.83 43.70 20.67
N ALA A 118 46.65 44.22 19.75
CA ALA A 118 46.58 43.88 18.33
C ALA A 118 46.84 42.38 18.07
N SER A 119 47.85 41.79 18.74
CA SER A 119 48.11 40.34 18.68
C SER A 119 46.94 39.52 19.23
N ASN A 120 46.30 39.96 20.33
CA ASN A 120 45.14 39.27 20.88
C ASN A 120 43.92 39.38 19.95
N THR A 121 43.72 40.52 19.30
CA THR A 121 42.69 40.68 18.26
C THR A 121 42.91 39.72 17.10
N GLN A 122 44.14 39.58 16.59
CA GLN A 122 44.46 38.63 15.50
C GLN A 122 44.10 37.18 15.88
N LYS A 123 44.53 36.73 17.07
CA LYS A 123 44.22 35.38 17.57
C LYS A 123 42.72 35.16 17.71
N ALA A 124 41.99 36.15 18.22
CA ALA A 124 40.54 36.08 18.33
C ALA A 124 39.87 36.00 16.94
N THR A 125 40.32 36.80 15.96
CA THR A 125 39.78 36.75 14.59
C THR A 125 40.06 35.43 13.88
N GLU A 126 41.22 34.81 14.10
CA GLU A 126 41.53 33.48 13.56
C GLU A 126 40.63 32.39 14.17
N SER A 127 40.41 32.45 15.48
CA SER A 127 39.48 31.54 16.16
C SER A 127 38.07 31.66 15.61
N ILE A 128 37.57 32.90 15.42
CA ILE A 128 36.25 33.13 14.81
C ILE A 128 36.20 32.64 13.36
N ARG A 129 37.26 32.88 12.55
CA ARG A 129 37.32 32.37 11.17
C ARG A 129 37.18 30.84 11.14
N SER A 130 37.91 30.13 12.00
CA SER A 130 37.80 28.66 12.10
C SER A 130 36.37 28.20 12.41
N MET A 131 35.67 28.89 13.32
CA MET A 131 34.26 28.60 13.62
C MET A 131 33.34 28.87 12.42
N ILE A 132 33.58 29.95 11.67
CA ILE A 132 32.80 30.27 10.46
C ILE A 132 33.06 29.26 9.34
N ASP A 133 34.30 28.82 9.14
CA ASP A 133 34.64 27.80 8.15
C ASP A 133 33.94 26.47 8.46
N ALA A 134 33.92 26.07 9.73
CA ALA A 134 33.18 24.90 10.19
C ALA A 134 31.67 25.04 9.95
N LEU A 135 31.11 26.23 10.23
CA LEU A 135 29.69 26.52 10.02
C LEU A 135 29.32 26.49 8.53
N GLN A 136 30.16 27.04 7.65
CA GLN A 136 29.98 26.95 6.20
C GLN A 136 30.09 25.49 5.70
N GLY A 137 31.01 24.69 6.26
CA GLY A 137 31.12 23.26 5.97
C GLY A 137 29.86 22.48 6.38
N GLY A 138 29.32 22.79 7.56
CA GLY A 138 28.06 22.22 8.05
C GLY A 138 26.87 22.59 7.17
N ALA A 139 26.77 23.86 6.77
CA ALA A 139 25.73 24.35 5.86
C ALA A 139 25.76 23.62 4.51
N ARG A 140 26.94 23.47 3.89
CA ARG A 140 27.10 22.71 2.63
C ARG A 140 26.66 21.26 2.76
N SER A 141 27.04 20.59 3.84
CA SER A 141 26.63 19.21 4.12
C SER A 141 25.11 19.10 4.26
N ALA A 142 24.49 20.06 4.94
CA ALA A 142 23.04 20.09 5.11
C ALA A 142 22.29 20.32 3.79
N VAL A 143 22.76 21.22 2.92
CA VAL A 143 22.21 21.41 1.56
C VAL A 143 22.29 20.10 0.76
N SER A 144 23.43 19.42 0.78
CA SER A 144 23.59 18.14 0.08
C SER A 144 22.62 17.07 0.60
N ALA A 145 22.41 16.99 1.92
CA ALA A 145 21.47 16.06 2.51
C ALA A 145 20.02 16.40 2.12
N MET A 146 19.65 17.69 2.11
CA MET A 146 18.33 18.15 1.66
C MET A 146 18.07 17.84 0.18
N GLN A 147 19.08 17.98 -0.68
CA GLN A 147 18.96 17.61 -2.10
C GLN A 147 18.67 16.12 -2.27
N LEU A 148 19.38 15.26 -1.54
CA LEU A 148 19.13 13.82 -1.52
C LEU A 148 17.73 13.49 -0.98
N SER A 149 17.31 14.15 0.12
CA SER A 149 15.96 13.97 0.67
C SER A 149 14.86 14.37 -0.33
N ARG A 150 15.10 15.40 -1.15
CA ARG A 150 14.18 15.82 -2.22
C ARG A 150 14.07 14.76 -3.32
N GLU A 151 15.18 14.18 -3.78
CA GLU A 151 15.15 13.07 -4.74
C GLU A 151 14.41 11.85 -4.17
N GLN A 152 14.67 11.50 -2.90
CA GLN A 152 13.98 10.39 -2.23
C GLN A 152 12.47 10.64 -2.11
N ALA A 153 12.06 11.88 -1.82
CA ALA A 153 10.65 12.26 -1.79
C ALA A 153 9.99 12.12 -3.18
N GLN A 154 10.69 12.52 -4.25
CA GLN A 154 10.19 12.35 -5.63
C GLN A 154 10.03 10.87 -6.01
N ASN A 155 11.00 10.02 -5.66
CA ASN A 155 10.89 8.58 -5.88
C ASN A 155 9.72 7.98 -5.07
N SER A 156 9.53 8.43 -3.84
CA SER A 156 8.40 8.02 -2.99
C SER A 156 7.05 8.39 -3.60
N VAL A 157 6.94 9.57 -4.25
CA VAL A 157 5.74 9.95 -5.02
C VAL A 157 5.49 8.99 -6.17
N SER A 158 6.54 8.60 -6.90
CA SER A 158 6.42 7.64 -8.01
C SER A 158 5.90 6.28 -7.52
N HIS A 159 6.52 5.72 -6.47
CA HIS A 159 6.10 4.43 -5.90
C HIS A 159 4.70 4.47 -5.32
N ALA A 160 4.32 5.57 -4.66
CA ALA A 160 2.96 5.74 -4.15
C ALA A 160 1.92 5.77 -5.29
N ARG A 161 2.22 6.42 -6.43
CA ARG A 161 1.32 6.40 -7.60
C ARG A 161 1.15 4.99 -8.16
N GLU A 162 2.25 4.26 -8.34
CA GLU A 162 2.23 2.87 -8.81
C GLU A 162 1.42 1.97 -7.86
N ALA A 163 1.60 2.11 -6.55
CA ALA A 163 0.81 1.40 -5.55
C ALA A 163 -0.70 1.74 -5.65
N GLY A 164 -1.03 3.01 -5.91
CA GLY A 164 -2.42 3.45 -6.13
C GLY A 164 -3.05 2.81 -7.38
N GLU A 165 -2.30 2.71 -8.48
CA GLU A 165 -2.75 2.04 -9.70
C GLU A 165 -2.99 0.55 -9.46
N VAL A 166 -2.08 -0.13 -8.74
CA VAL A 166 -2.24 -1.55 -8.38
C VAL A 166 -3.49 -1.77 -7.52
N LEU A 167 -3.75 -0.90 -6.53
CA LEU A 167 -4.95 -0.98 -5.70
C LEU A 167 -6.23 -0.78 -6.51
N ASN A 168 -6.21 0.13 -7.49
CA ASN A 168 -7.34 0.31 -8.41
C ASN A 168 -7.58 -0.93 -9.28
N HIS A 169 -6.52 -1.57 -9.79
CA HIS A 169 -6.63 -2.82 -10.53
C HIS A 169 -7.18 -3.96 -9.65
N ILE A 170 -6.76 -4.04 -8.40
CA ILE A 170 -7.29 -5.00 -7.43
C ILE A 170 -8.79 -4.76 -7.20
N ALA A 171 -9.21 -3.52 -6.98
CA ALA A 171 -10.62 -3.18 -6.80
C ALA A 171 -11.49 -3.60 -8.00
N LEU A 172 -11.03 -3.34 -9.23
CA LEU A 172 -11.72 -3.76 -10.46
C LEU A 172 -11.79 -5.29 -10.60
N ALA A 173 -10.71 -6.00 -10.27
CA ALA A 173 -10.70 -7.47 -10.31
C ALA A 173 -11.70 -8.06 -9.31
N ILE A 174 -11.79 -7.46 -8.11
CA ILE A 174 -12.72 -7.88 -7.07
C ILE A 174 -14.18 -7.61 -7.47
N GLU A 175 -14.45 -6.49 -8.13
CA GLU A 175 -15.78 -6.19 -8.69
C GLU A 175 -16.20 -7.26 -9.71
N GLY A 176 -15.28 -7.69 -10.59
CA GLY A 176 -15.52 -8.82 -11.48
C GLY A 176 -15.80 -10.16 -10.77
N ILE A 177 -15.18 -10.41 -9.62
CA ILE A 177 -15.47 -11.60 -8.80
C ILE A 177 -16.89 -11.51 -8.21
N ALA A 178 -17.29 -10.33 -7.73
CA ALA A 178 -18.63 -10.12 -7.19
C ALA A 178 -19.70 -10.34 -8.27
N ASP A 179 -19.51 -9.79 -9.46
CA ASP A 179 -20.40 -10.01 -10.62
C ASP A 179 -20.46 -11.49 -11.03
N GLY A 180 -19.32 -12.18 -11.04
CA GLY A 180 -19.26 -13.61 -11.31
C GLY A 180 -20.10 -14.44 -10.32
N ASN A 181 -20.08 -14.09 -9.04
CA ASN A 181 -20.92 -14.77 -8.05
C ASN A 181 -22.41 -14.49 -8.20
N VAL A 182 -22.80 -13.30 -8.67
CA VAL A 182 -24.21 -13.03 -9.00
C VAL A 182 -24.68 -13.99 -10.10
N GLN A 183 -23.86 -14.22 -11.13
CA GLN A 183 -24.17 -15.19 -12.18
C GLN A 183 -24.20 -16.63 -11.66
N ILE A 184 -23.26 -17.02 -10.81
CA ILE A 184 -23.26 -18.36 -10.18
C ILE A 184 -24.54 -18.55 -9.35
N SER A 185 -24.94 -17.55 -8.56
CA SER A 185 -26.17 -17.60 -7.76
C SER A 185 -27.40 -17.84 -8.64
N ALA A 186 -27.54 -17.07 -9.72
CA ALA A 186 -28.63 -17.23 -10.69
C ALA A 186 -28.63 -18.63 -11.33
N ALA A 187 -27.46 -19.14 -11.74
CA ALA A 187 -27.33 -20.48 -12.31
C ALA A 187 -27.69 -21.57 -11.29
N THR A 188 -27.32 -21.42 -10.01
CA THR A 188 -27.70 -22.37 -8.95
C THR A 188 -29.19 -22.34 -8.64
N GLU A 189 -29.87 -21.19 -8.74
CA GLU A 189 -31.33 -21.12 -8.62
C GLU A 189 -32.02 -21.90 -9.75
N GLU A 190 -31.56 -21.73 -10.99
CA GLU A 190 -32.05 -22.49 -12.15
C GLU A 190 -31.82 -23.99 -11.98
N GLN A 191 -30.60 -24.39 -11.60
CA GLN A 191 -30.28 -25.80 -11.33
C GLN A 191 -31.13 -26.40 -10.20
N THR A 192 -31.47 -25.61 -9.19
CA THR A 192 -32.37 -26.06 -8.11
C THR A 192 -33.77 -26.31 -8.62
N ALA A 193 -34.30 -25.43 -9.47
CA ALA A 193 -35.60 -25.62 -10.11
C ALA A 193 -35.65 -26.89 -10.96
N VAL A 194 -34.62 -27.11 -11.79
CA VAL A 194 -34.49 -28.33 -12.61
C VAL A 194 -34.36 -29.59 -11.76
N ALA A 195 -33.59 -29.54 -10.67
CA ALA A 195 -33.47 -30.68 -9.75
C ALA A 195 -34.81 -31.07 -9.13
N ASN A 196 -35.62 -30.08 -8.72
CA ASN A 196 -36.95 -30.30 -8.17
C ASN A 196 -37.89 -30.92 -9.22
N GLU A 197 -37.89 -30.40 -10.45
CA GLU A 197 -38.70 -30.95 -11.55
C GLU A 197 -38.34 -32.40 -11.86
N ILE A 198 -37.04 -32.75 -11.90
CA ILE A 198 -36.60 -34.12 -12.08
C ILE A 198 -37.09 -35.00 -10.91
N SER A 199 -37.04 -34.48 -9.67
CA SER A 199 -37.48 -35.21 -8.50
C SER A 199 -38.99 -35.53 -8.54
N GLU A 200 -39.81 -34.57 -9.00
CA GLU A 200 -41.25 -34.77 -9.22
C GLU A 200 -41.52 -35.79 -10.34
N ASN A 201 -40.80 -35.68 -11.46
CA ASN A 201 -40.90 -36.63 -12.58
C ASN A 201 -40.55 -38.06 -12.15
N ILE A 202 -39.54 -38.24 -11.30
CA ILE A 202 -39.19 -39.57 -10.75
C ILE A 202 -40.29 -40.11 -9.84
N SER A 203 -40.92 -39.26 -9.02
CA SER A 203 -42.03 -39.67 -8.17
C SER A 203 -43.21 -40.17 -9.02
N SER A 204 -43.62 -39.38 -10.03
CA SER A 204 -44.69 -39.77 -10.96
C SER A 204 -44.38 -41.06 -11.73
N LEU A 205 -43.11 -41.25 -12.10
CA LEU A 205 -42.67 -42.47 -12.79
C LEU A 205 -42.73 -43.70 -11.86
N ASN A 206 -42.38 -43.55 -10.58
CA ASN A 206 -42.56 -44.63 -9.60
C ASN A 206 -44.04 -45.01 -9.42
N ASP A 207 -44.93 -44.02 -9.35
CA ASP A 207 -46.38 -44.26 -9.25
C ASP A 207 -46.89 -45.02 -10.49
N SER A 208 -46.46 -44.60 -11.69
CA SER A 208 -46.79 -45.26 -12.96
C SER A 208 -46.27 -46.72 -13.02
N ILE A 209 -45.06 -46.98 -12.50
CA ILE A 209 -44.52 -48.34 -12.38
C ILE A 209 -45.40 -49.17 -11.44
N GLY A 210 -45.87 -48.61 -10.33
CA GLY A 210 -46.81 -49.27 -9.42
C GLY A 210 -48.11 -49.70 -10.11
N GLU A 211 -48.67 -48.83 -10.96
CA GLU A 211 -49.85 -49.17 -11.77
C GLU A 211 -49.57 -50.28 -12.78
N VAL A 212 -48.41 -50.25 -13.46
CA VAL A 212 -48.00 -51.29 -14.41
C VAL A 212 -47.83 -52.64 -13.72
N VAL A 213 -47.25 -52.68 -12.52
CA VAL A 213 -47.09 -53.90 -11.72
C VAL A 213 -48.47 -54.47 -11.35
N ASN A 214 -49.39 -53.64 -10.85
CA ASN A 214 -50.76 -54.06 -10.55
C ASN A 214 -51.48 -54.59 -11.80
N GLY A 215 -51.36 -53.91 -12.93
CA GLY A 215 -51.95 -54.34 -14.20
C GLY A 215 -51.38 -55.68 -14.69
N ALA A 216 -50.07 -55.88 -14.57
CA ALA A 216 -49.42 -57.15 -14.90
C ALA A 216 -49.89 -58.30 -14.00
N GLU A 217 -50.08 -58.03 -12.71
CA GLU A 217 -50.62 -59.02 -11.77
C GLU A 217 -52.05 -59.43 -12.11
N GLN A 218 -52.93 -58.46 -12.42
CA GLN A 218 -54.28 -58.76 -12.90
C GLN A 218 -54.29 -59.55 -14.21
N SER A 219 -53.42 -59.19 -15.15
CA SER A 219 -53.30 -59.91 -16.44
C SER A 219 -52.83 -61.35 -16.25
N SER A 220 -51.92 -61.58 -15.29
CA SER A 220 -51.46 -62.92 -14.88
C SER A 220 -52.59 -63.76 -14.27
N ILE A 221 -53.42 -63.16 -13.41
CA ILE A 221 -54.61 -63.82 -12.82
C ILE A 221 -55.60 -64.21 -13.93
N ALA A 222 -55.97 -63.26 -14.80
CA ALA A 222 -56.89 -63.52 -15.91
C ALA A 222 -56.39 -64.63 -16.85
N SER A 223 -55.07 -64.68 -17.10
CA SER A 223 -54.44 -65.73 -17.91
C SER A 223 -54.54 -67.11 -17.25
N ARG A 224 -54.40 -67.20 -15.92
CA ARG A 224 -54.63 -68.46 -15.17
C ARG A 224 -56.07 -68.91 -15.24
N ASP A 225 -57.02 -68.00 -15.07
CA ASP A 225 -58.45 -68.29 -15.12
C ASP A 225 -58.84 -68.79 -16.52
N LEU A 226 -58.34 -68.14 -17.58
CA LEU A 226 -58.50 -68.58 -18.97
C LEU A 226 -57.92 -69.98 -19.20
N ALA A 227 -56.72 -70.27 -18.69
CA ALA A 227 -56.11 -71.59 -18.81
C ALA A 227 -56.94 -72.67 -18.09
N GLN A 228 -57.49 -72.38 -16.91
CA GLN A 228 -58.42 -73.26 -16.20
C GLN A 228 -59.69 -73.51 -17.01
N LEU A 229 -60.31 -72.45 -17.56
CA LEU A 229 -61.53 -72.56 -18.35
C LEU A 229 -61.30 -73.38 -19.63
N ALA A 230 -60.19 -73.15 -20.33
CA ALA A 230 -59.79 -73.93 -21.50
C ALA A 230 -59.61 -75.41 -21.17
N THR A 231 -58.95 -75.72 -20.05
CA THR A 231 -58.78 -77.10 -19.55
C THR A 231 -60.13 -77.75 -19.24
N GLY A 232 -61.05 -77.00 -18.60
CA GLY A 232 -62.40 -77.46 -18.29
C GLY A 232 -63.24 -77.75 -19.55
N LEU A 233 -63.19 -76.87 -20.54
CA LEU A 233 -63.85 -77.08 -21.84
C LEU A 233 -63.30 -78.32 -22.55
N GLN A 234 -61.98 -78.52 -22.53
CA GLN A 234 -61.34 -79.70 -23.11
C GLN A 234 -61.83 -81.00 -22.45
N GLN A 235 -61.96 -81.02 -21.12
CA GLN A 235 -62.53 -82.16 -20.38
C GLN A 235 -64.00 -82.42 -20.75
N GLN A 236 -64.81 -81.37 -20.89
CA GLN A 236 -66.21 -81.52 -21.31
C GLN A 236 -66.32 -82.12 -22.72
N ILE A 237 -65.52 -81.65 -23.68
CA ILE A 237 -65.47 -82.20 -25.04
C ILE A 237 -65.05 -83.67 -25.03
N GLN A 238 -64.08 -84.05 -24.20
CA GLN A 238 -63.68 -85.46 -24.05
C GLN A 238 -64.81 -86.34 -23.53
N ARG A 239 -65.62 -85.85 -22.57
CA ARG A 239 -66.81 -86.56 -22.07
C ARG A 239 -67.89 -86.77 -23.13
N PHE A 240 -68.05 -85.87 -24.09
CA PHE A 240 -69.02 -86.02 -25.18
C PHE A 240 -68.53 -86.91 -26.33
N ARG A 241 -67.22 -87.18 -26.41
CA ARG A 241 -66.62 -88.07 -27.42
C ARG A 241 -66.45 -89.52 -26.94
N ALA A 242 -66.69 -89.80 -25.67
CA ALA A 242 -66.73 -91.14 -25.08
C ALA A 242 -68.17 -91.65 -25.02
#